data_AF-A0A0F5VJH1-F1
#
_entry.id   AF-A0A0F5VJH1-F1
#
_cell.length_a   1.000
_cell.length_b   1.000
_cell.length_c   1.000
_cell.angle_alpha   90.00
_cell.angle_beta   90.00
_cell.angle_gamma   90.00
#
_symmetry.space_group_name_H-M   'P 1'
#
loop_
_entity.id
_entity.type
_entity.pdbx_description
1 polymer ?
#
loop_
_entity_poly.entity_id
_entity_poly.type
_entity_poly.pdbx_seq_one_letter_code
_entity_poly.pdbx_strand_id
1 'polypeptide(L)'
;RIPAGRGIAGWVAVSGEPIVVDDLSASTSFDRSLAQSTQYVPDALMAAPLIHDGQVLGVLEVLDPAEQARSSLPELDLLSLFARQAAPALRFATLRRTDADRVSAGPPPVRRAAATRLIRELE
;
A
#
# COMPACT_ATOMS: atom_id res chain seq x y z
N ARG A 1 7.19 0.39 5.16
CA ARG A 1 6.14 -0.47 4.54
C ARG A 1 5.70 -1.47 5.59
N ILE A 2 4.40 -1.72 5.71
CA ILE A 2 3.82 -2.69 6.65
C ILE A 2 3.81 -4.06 5.95
N PRO A 3 4.18 -5.18 6.62
CA PRO A 3 4.06 -6.51 6.03
C PRO A 3 2.63 -6.82 5.58
N ALA A 4 2.46 -7.39 4.39
CA ALA A 4 1.15 -7.83 3.91
C ALA A 4 0.54 -8.87 4.88
N GLY A 5 -0.76 -8.79 5.12
CA GLY A 5 -1.47 -9.67 6.06
C GLY A 5 -1.31 -9.34 7.55
N ARG A 6 -0.54 -8.31 7.92
CA ARG A 6 -0.42 -7.85 9.32
C ARG A 6 -1.26 -6.59 9.58
N GLY A 7 -2.06 -6.63 10.64
CA GLY A 7 -2.98 -5.54 11.00
C GLY A 7 -4.08 -5.31 9.96
N ILE A 8 -4.87 -4.26 10.14
CA ILE A 8 -6.05 -4.01 9.30
C ILE A 8 -5.66 -3.63 7.88
N ALA A 9 -4.66 -2.75 7.69
CA ALA A 9 -4.08 -2.46 6.38
C ALA A 9 -3.65 -3.75 5.64
N GLY A 10 -2.97 -4.65 6.34
CA GLY A 10 -2.49 -5.89 5.75
C GLY A 10 -3.64 -6.83 5.35
N TRP A 11 -4.69 -6.91 6.16
CA TRP A 11 -5.88 -7.69 5.86
C TRP A 11 -6.65 -7.12 4.65
N VAL A 12 -6.86 -5.81 4.58
CA VAL A 12 -7.49 -5.14 3.42
C VAL A 12 -6.66 -5.33 2.16
N ALA A 13 -5.33 -5.25 2.27
CA ALA A 13 -4.45 -5.46 1.14
C ALA A 13 -4.51 -6.88 0.55
N VAL A 14 -4.77 -7.89 1.39
CA VAL A 14 -4.85 -9.30 0.99
C VAL A 14 -6.27 -9.68 0.53
N SER A 15 -7.29 -9.23 1.25
CA SER A 15 -8.68 -9.53 0.92
C SER A 15 -9.18 -8.73 -0.29
N GLY A 16 -8.68 -7.51 -0.48
CA GLY A 16 -9.26 -6.58 -1.44
C GLY A 16 -10.61 -6.03 -1.00
N GLU A 17 -10.97 -6.17 0.28
CA GLU A 17 -12.28 -5.79 0.83
C GLU A 17 -12.15 -4.56 1.75
N PRO A 18 -13.07 -3.58 1.66
CA PRO A 18 -13.12 -2.46 2.59
C PRO A 18 -13.64 -2.91 3.97
N ILE A 19 -13.26 -2.19 5.02
CA ILE A 19 -13.68 -2.49 6.40
C ILE A 19 -13.85 -1.22 7.24
N VAL A 20 -14.80 -1.24 8.16
CA VAL A 20 -14.97 -0.28 9.24
C VAL A 20 -14.85 -1.01 10.58
N VAL A 21 -14.11 -0.43 11.52
CA VAL A 21 -13.95 -0.93 12.89
C VAL A 21 -14.16 0.22 13.85
N ASP A 22 -15.22 0.15 14.65
CA ASP A 22 -15.64 1.25 15.52
C ASP A 22 -15.02 1.24 16.91
N ASP A 23 -14.49 0.08 17.29
CA ASP A 23 -13.76 -0.09 18.53
C ASP A 23 -12.55 -1.01 18.29
N LEU A 24 -11.42 -0.38 17.99
CA LEU A 24 -10.14 -1.06 17.87
C LEU A 24 -9.64 -1.58 19.22
N SER A 25 -10.18 -1.07 20.33
CA SER A 25 -9.77 -1.49 21.66
C SER A 25 -10.15 -2.94 21.97
N ALA A 26 -11.28 -3.39 21.39
CA ALA A 26 -11.82 -4.74 21.51
C ALA A 26 -11.30 -5.71 20.44
N SER A 27 -10.63 -5.21 19.40
CA SER A 27 -10.26 -6.03 18.23
C SER A 27 -8.94 -6.80 18.44
N THR A 28 -9.02 -8.13 18.49
CA THR A 28 -7.83 -9.02 18.64
C THR A 28 -6.93 -9.03 17.40
N SER A 29 -7.47 -8.64 16.25
CA SER A 29 -6.76 -8.59 14.97
C SER A 29 -5.98 -7.28 14.75
N PHE A 30 -6.15 -6.29 15.63
CA PHE A 30 -5.43 -5.02 15.53
C PHE A 30 -4.09 -5.09 16.26
N ASP A 31 -3.02 -5.04 15.48
CA ASP A 31 -1.67 -5.00 16.02
C ASP A 31 -1.31 -3.60 16.50
N ARG A 32 -1.61 -3.32 17.78
CA ARG A 32 -1.31 -2.04 18.45
C ARG A 32 0.17 -1.67 18.41
N SER A 33 1.10 -2.63 18.26
CA SER A 33 2.54 -2.32 18.23
C SER A 33 2.91 -1.43 17.03
N LEU A 34 2.17 -1.55 15.93
CA LEU A 34 2.38 -0.72 14.75
C LEU A 34 1.89 0.72 14.97
N ALA A 35 0.72 0.88 15.58
CA ALA A 35 0.16 2.19 15.92
C ALA A 35 1.03 2.94 16.95
N GLN A 36 1.62 2.20 17.90
CA GLN A 36 2.60 2.78 18.83
C GLN A 36 3.85 3.31 18.13
N SER A 37 4.27 2.69 17.02
CA SER A 37 5.43 3.17 16.25
C SER A 37 5.17 4.51 15.54
N THR A 38 3.90 4.83 15.26
CA THR A 38 3.47 6.09 14.65
C THR A 38 3.11 7.16 15.67
N GLN A 39 3.29 6.90 16.97
CA GLN A 39 2.89 7.77 18.09
C GLN A 39 1.41 8.12 18.11
N TYR A 40 0.57 7.34 17.42
CA TYR A 40 -0.86 7.57 17.32
C TYR A 40 -1.58 6.23 17.33
N VAL A 41 -2.46 6.03 18.30
CA VAL A 41 -3.27 4.81 18.45
C VAL A 41 -4.73 5.20 18.26
N PRO A 42 -5.34 4.86 17.10
CA PRO A 42 -6.74 5.17 16.85
C PRO A 42 -7.67 4.30 17.68
N ASP A 43 -8.85 4.85 18.01
CA ASP A 43 -9.96 4.14 18.66
C ASP A 43 -10.87 3.49 17.62
N ALA A 44 -11.04 4.13 16.45
CA ALA A 44 -11.81 3.62 15.32
C ALA A 44 -11.06 3.80 13.99
N LEU A 45 -11.36 2.99 12.98
CA LEU A 45 -10.91 3.27 11.62
C LEU A 45 -11.84 2.77 10.52
N MET A 46 -11.72 3.39 9.35
CA MET A 46 -12.17 2.85 8.07
C MET A 46 -10.98 2.63 7.15
N ALA A 47 -11.00 1.56 6.38
CA ALA A 47 -9.96 1.24 5.41
C ALA A 47 -10.57 0.74 4.11
N ALA A 48 -10.03 1.20 2.98
CA ALA A 48 -10.43 0.78 1.65
C ALA A 48 -9.22 0.47 0.76
N PRO A 49 -9.30 -0.54 -0.11
CA PRO A 49 -8.19 -0.90 -0.99
C PRO A 49 -8.08 0.07 -2.18
N LEU A 50 -6.84 0.42 -2.53
CA LEU A 50 -6.53 1.20 -3.72
C LEU A 50 -6.35 0.25 -4.91
N ILE A 51 -7.42 -0.03 -5.64
CA ILE A 51 -7.42 -1.03 -6.72
C ILE A 51 -7.28 -0.36 -8.09
N HIS A 52 -6.34 -0.85 -8.90
CA HIS A 52 -6.18 -0.47 -10.31
C HIS A 52 -5.87 -1.71 -11.14
N ASP A 53 -6.59 -1.91 -12.25
CA ASP A 53 -6.46 -3.07 -13.14
C ASP A 53 -6.47 -4.42 -12.41
N GLY A 54 -7.35 -4.56 -11.42
CA GLY A 54 -7.48 -5.78 -10.62
C GLY A 54 -6.35 -6.01 -9.60
N GLN A 55 -5.42 -5.06 -9.46
CA GLN A 55 -4.32 -5.15 -8.50
C GLN A 55 -4.51 -4.15 -7.36
N VAL A 56 -4.31 -4.63 -6.12
CA VAL A 56 -4.26 -3.75 -4.94
C VAL A 56 -2.90 -3.06 -4.89
N LEU A 57 -2.89 -1.75 -5.09
CA LEU A 57 -1.69 -0.90 -5.05
C LEU A 57 -1.30 -0.51 -3.62
N GLY A 58 -2.27 -0.50 -2.71
CA GLY A 58 -2.14 -0.07 -1.32
C GLY A 58 -3.50 0.02 -0.63
N VAL A 59 -3.52 0.67 0.53
CA VAL A 59 -4.72 0.87 1.36
C VAL A 59 -4.83 2.34 1.71
N LEU A 60 -6.04 2.88 1.65
CA LEU A 60 -6.41 4.21 2.14
C LEU A 60 -7.16 4.06 3.46
N GLU A 61 -6.71 4.77 4.49
CA GLU A 61 -7.28 4.68 5.85
C GLU A 61 -7.77 6.04 6.33
N VAL A 62 -8.89 6.03 7.07
CA VAL A 62 -9.38 7.14 7.87
C VAL A 62 -9.32 6.70 9.32
N LEU A 63 -8.49 7.38 10.11
CA LEU A 63 -8.33 7.11 11.54
C LEU A 63 -9.26 8.04 12.33
N ASP A 64 -9.93 7.48 13.33
CA ASP A 64 -10.91 8.16 14.19
C ASP A 64 -11.92 9.01 13.41
N PRO A 65 -12.69 8.38 12.50
CA PRO A 65 -13.76 9.08 11.82
C PRO A 65 -14.74 9.70 12.83
N ALA A 66 -15.40 10.78 12.39
CA ALA A 66 -16.44 11.43 13.17
C ALA A 66 -17.48 10.40 13.63
N GLU A 67 -18.08 10.62 14.79
CA GLU A 67 -18.97 9.64 15.42
C GLU A 67 -20.12 9.19 14.50
N GLN A 68 -20.63 10.09 13.67
CA GLN A 68 -21.67 9.81 12.67
C GLN A 68 -21.20 8.91 11.52
N ALA A 69 -19.89 8.84 11.30
CA ALA A 69 -19.27 8.01 10.26
C ALA A 69 -18.77 6.66 10.79
N ARG A 70 -18.78 6.45 12.10
CA ARG A 70 -18.52 5.14 12.71
C ARG A 70 -19.66 4.18 12.33
N SER A 71 -19.34 2.95 11.95
CA SER A 71 -20.28 1.91 11.52
C SER A 71 -21.11 2.25 10.27
N SER A 72 -20.77 3.33 9.58
CA SER A 72 -21.58 3.85 8.48
C SER A 72 -21.14 3.24 7.15
N LEU A 73 -21.96 2.33 6.61
CA LEU A 73 -21.76 1.79 5.26
C LEU A 73 -21.71 2.90 4.19
N PRO A 74 -22.58 3.93 4.21
CA PRO A 74 -22.46 5.05 3.26
C PRO A 74 -21.11 5.77 3.30
N GLU A 75 -20.52 5.94 4.48
CA GLU A 75 -19.19 6.58 4.62
C GLU A 75 -18.07 5.65 4.16
N LEU A 76 -18.20 4.34 4.39
CA LEU A 76 -17.28 3.34 3.84
C LEU A 76 -17.35 3.27 2.30
N ASP A 77 -18.54 3.41 1.73
CA ASP A 77 -18.75 3.51 0.27
C ASP A 77 -18.11 4.78 -0.29
N LEU A 78 -18.25 5.91 0.42
CA LEU A 78 -17.62 7.17 0.06
C LEU A 78 -16.09 7.05 0.10
N LEU A 79 -15.53 6.46 1.15
CA LEU A 79 -14.09 6.17 1.23
C LEU A 79 -13.64 5.28 0.07
N SER A 80 -14.41 4.25 -0.25
CA SER A 80 -14.14 3.33 -1.36
C SER A 80 -14.17 4.05 -2.71
N LEU A 81 -15.07 5.02 -2.89
CA LEU A 81 -15.11 5.88 -4.08
C LEU A 81 -13.83 6.72 -4.20
N PHE A 82 -13.39 7.35 -3.10
CA PHE A 82 -12.12 8.08 -3.08
C PHE A 82 -10.93 7.17 -3.39
N ALA A 83 -10.90 5.97 -2.81
CA ALA A 83 -9.84 5.00 -3.07
C ALA A 83 -9.76 4.61 -4.56
N ARG A 84 -10.91 4.37 -5.20
CA ARG A 84 -10.99 4.08 -6.64
C ARG A 84 -10.49 5.23 -7.52
N GLN A 85 -10.75 6.47 -7.13
CA GLN A 85 -10.26 7.64 -7.86
C GLN A 85 -8.77 7.91 -7.62
N ALA A 86 -8.27 7.65 -6.42
CA ALA A 86 -6.88 7.83 -6.06
C ALA A 86 -5.95 6.78 -6.69
N ALA A 87 -6.44 5.56 -6.91
CA ALA A 87 -5.62 4.45 -7.40
C ALA A 87 -4.92 4.73 -8.75
N PRO A 88 -5.59 5.23 -9.82
CA PRO A 88 -4.93 5.63 -11.07
C PRO A 88 -3.87 6.73 -10.87
N ALA A 89 -4.16 7.73 -10.04
CA ALA A 89 -3.23 8.81 -9.76
C ALA A 89 -1.97 8.31 -9.04
N LEU A 90 -2.14 7.41 -8.06
CA LEU A 90 -1.03 6.78 -7.35
C LEU A 90 -0.19 5.91 -8.28
N ARG A 91 -0.83 5.15 -9.17
CA ARG A 91 -0.14 4.34 -10.20
C ARG A 91 0.74 5.22 -11.08
N PHE A 92 0.18 6.32 -11.60
CA PHE A 92 0.91 7.26 -12.43
C PHE A 92 2.12 7.88 -11.70
N ALA A 93 1.92 8.36 -10.46
CA ALA A 93 2.98 8.94 -9.66
C ALA A 93 4.13 7.95 -9.37
N THR A 94 3.79 6.68 -9.12
CA THR A 94 4.78 5.62 -8.83
C THR A 94 5.62 5.26 -10.05
N LEU A 95 5.00 5.20 -11.25
CA LEU A 95 5.71 4.99 -12.51
C LEU A 95 6.72 6.12 -12.76
N ARG A 96 6.29 7.38 -12.61
CA ARG A 96 7.17 8.54 -12.80
C ARG A 96 8.36 8.58 -11.85
N ARG A 97 8.15 8.22 -10.58
CA ARG A 97 9.25 8.12 -9.61
C ARG A 97 10.27 7.06 -10.05
N THR A 98 9.79 5.91 -10.52
CA THR A 98 10.66 4.82 -11.00
C THR A 98 11.49 5.26 -12.21
N ASP A 99 10.89 6.00 -13.14
CA ASP A 99 11.61 6.53 -14.31
C ASP A 99 12.65 7.58 -13.91
N ALA A 100 12.32 8.49 -12.99
CA ALA A 100 13.26 9.48 -12.46
C ALA A 100 14.43 8.83 -11.71
N ASP A 101 14.16 7.79 -10.91
CA ASP A 101 15.18 7.02 -10.18
C ASP A 101 16.10 6.25 -11.17
N ARG A 102 15.56 5.75 -12.29
CA ARG A 102 16.35 5.08 -13.34
C ARG A 102 17.25 6.04 -14.11
N VAL A 103 16.75 7.23 -14.43
CA VAL A 103 17.55 8.26 -15.12
C VAL A 103 18.67 8.78 -14.22
N SER A 104 18.44 8.87 -12.91
CA SER A 104 19.46 9.29 -11.93
C SER A 104 20.47 8.20 -11.55
N ALA A 105 20.09 6.91 -11.61
CA ALA A 105 20.97 5.79 -11.27
C ALA A 105 22.04 5.44 -12.35
N GLY A 106 21.98 6.03 -13.54
CA GLY A 106 22.83 5.65 -14.68
C GLY A 106 22.53 4.23 -15.20
N PRO A 107 23.02 3.86 -16.39
CA PRO A 107 22.82 2.50 -16.89
C PRO A 107 23.46 1.48 -15.94
N PRO A 108 22.80 0.33 -15.66
CA PRO A 108 23.38 -0.72 -14.83
C PRO A 108 24.73 -1.13 -15.41
N PRO A 109 25.74 -1.45 -14.58
CA PRO A 109 27.05 -1.86 -15.08
C PRO A 109 26.85 -3.10 -15.97
N VAL A 110 27.02 -2.90 -17.27
CA VAL A 110 27.03 -3.99 -18.26
C VAL A 110 28.09 -4.96 -17.76
N ARG A 111 27.69 -6.17 -17.36
CA ARG A 111 28.61 -7.22 -16.92
C ARG A 111 29.56 -7.53 -18.08
N ARG A 112 30.71 -6.85 -18.11
CA ARG A 112 31.82 -7.06 -19.05
C ARG A 112 32.42 -8.48 -18.98
N ALA A 113 31.95 -9.32 -18.04
CA ALA A 113 32.40 -10.69 -17.85
C ALA A 113 32.00 -11.67 -18.98
N ALA A 114 31.08 -11.30 -19.88
CA ALA A 114 30.73 -12.15 -21.02
C ALA A 114 31.64 -11.94 -22.25
N ALA A 115 32.26 -10.77 -22.41
CA ALA A 115 33.11 -10.47 -23.56
C ALA A 115 34.52 -11.11 -23.47
N THR A 116 35.01 -11.37 -22.25
CA THR A 116 36.35 -11.94 -22.04
C THR A 116 36.41 -13.47 -22.17
N ARG A 117 35.26 -14.17 -22.21
CA ARG A 117 35.22 -15.62 -22.50
C ARG A 117 35.29 -15.93 -23.99
N LEU A 118 34.65 -15.10 -24.83
CA LEU A 118 34.64 -15.30 -26.28
C LEU A 118 36.00 -15.09 -26.96
N ILE A 119 36.90 -14.29 -26.38
CA ILE A 119 38.25 -14.09 -26.93
C ILE A 119 39.20 -15.24 -26.54
N ARG A 120 38.90 -16.01 -25.49
CA ARG A 120 39.73 -17.13 -25.03
C ARG A 120 39.29 -18.50 -25.59
N GLU A 121 38.14 -18.57 -26.26
CA GLU A 121 37.65 -19.78 -26.95
C GLU A 121 38.01 -19.82 -28.45
N LEU A 122 38.76 -18.81 -28.94
CA LEU A 122 39.24 -18.72 -30.33
C LEU A 122 40.78 -18.81 -30.45
N GLU A 123 41.47 -19.23 -29.38
CA GLU A 123 42.86 -19.74 -29.41
C GLU A 123 42.86 -21.21 -29.04
#